data_AF-A0A6G1T717-F1
#
_entry.id   AF-A0A6G1T717-F1
#
_cell.length_a   1.000
_cell.length_b   1.000
_cell.length_c   1.000
_cell.angle_alpha   90.00
_cell.angle_beta   90.00
_cell.angle_gamma   90.00
#
_symmetry.space_group_name_H-M   'P 1'
#
loop_
_entity.id
_entity.type
_entity.pdbx_description
1 polymer ?
#
loop_
_entity_poly.entity_id
_entity_poly.type
_entity_poly.pdbx_seq_one_letter_code
_entity_poly.pdbx_strand_id
1 'polypeptide(L)'
;AIQAGGGAGLGDATGRWGTAVALLPVPGSPSGFAYPARTDSGFSIPALNGPSYSSQRSMPTSVPATLQGFGQFPVARGTKAGTYSETITVPAYSTVSIIIH
;
A
#
# COMPACT_ATOMS: atom_id res chain seq x y z
N ALA A 1 4.97 -22.98 -3.80
CA ALA A 1 6.08 -22.54 -4.68
C ALA A 1 6.79 -21.30 -4.13
N ILE A 2 6.12 -20.14 -3.98
CA ILE A 2 6.76 -18.88 -3.51
C ILE A 2 7.31 -18.98 -2.06
N GLN A 3 6.51 -19.45 -1.10
CA GLN A 3 6.98 -19.64 0.29
C GLN A 3 8.10 -20.67 0.43
N ALA A 4 8.04 -21.75 -0.36
CA ALA A 4 9.02 -22.84 -0.29
C ALA A 4 10.42 -22.45 -0.78
N GLY A 5 10.54 -21.34 -1.53
CA GLY A 5 11.82 -20.73 -1.92
C GLY A 5 12.27 -19.58 -1.00
N GLY A 6 11.69 -19.44 0.20
CA GLY A 6 11.98 -18.33 1.13
C GLY A 6 11.25 -17.02 0.80
N GLY A 7 10.27 -17.06 -0.11
CA GLY A 7 9.45 -15.90 -0.47
C GLY A 7 8.38 -15.56 0.57
N ALA A 8 7.85 -14.34 0.47
CA ALA A 8 6.79 -13.83 1.34
C ALA A 8 5.55 -14.74 1.33
N GLY A 9 4.87 -14.87 2.48
CA GLY A 9 3.60 -15.57 2.55
C GLY A 9 2.48 -14.85 1.80
N LEU A 10 1.37 -15.54 1.52
CA LEU A 10 0.24 -14.92 0.82
C LEU A 10 -0.27 -13.66 1.52
N GLY A 11 -0.35 -13.68 2.85
CA GLY A 11 -0.71 -12.52 3.66
C GLY A 11 0.25 -11.35 3.46
N ASP A 12 1.55 -11.60 3.63
CA ASP A 12 2.60 -10.59 3.46
C ASP A 12 2.62 -10.01 2.04
N ALA A 13 2.50 -10.88 1.03
CA ALA A 13 2.46 -10.48 -0.37
C ALA A 13 1.22 -9.63 -0.69
N THR A 14 0.06 -9.99 -0.13
CA THR A 14 -1.19 -9.23 -0.29
C THR A 14 -1.11 -7.86 0.40
N GLY A 15 -0.53 -7.81 1.61
CA GLY A 15 -0.30 -6.55 2.33
C GLY A 15 0.64 -5.61 1.56
N ARG A 16 1.77 -6.12 1.06
CA ARG A 16 2.71 -5.36 0.22
C ARG A 16 2.08 -4.89 -1.09
N TRP A 17 1.26 -5.73 -1.72
CA TRP A 17 0.50 -5.33 -2.89
C TRP A 17 -0.46 -4.18 -2.57
N GLY A 18 -1.18 -4.25 -1.45
CA GLY A 18 -2.07 -3.18 -1.00
C GLY A 18 -1.38 -1.82 -0.89
N THR A 19 -0.12 -1.76 -0.46
CA THR A 19 0.63 -0.49 -0.40
C THR A 19 1.14 0.01 -1.74
N ALA A 20 1.39 -0.88 -2.70
CA ALA A 20 1.55 -0.49 -4.10
C ALA A 20 0.29 0.20 -4.62
N VAL A 21 -0.88 -0.39 -4.33
CA VAL A 21 -2.17 0.19 -4.69
C VAL A 21 -2.38 1.51 -3.94
N ALA A 22 -1.83 1.72 -2.73
CA ALA A 22 -1.91 2.99 -2.02
C ALA A 22 -1.04 4.13 -2.58
N LEU A 23 -0.19 3.86 -3.58
CA LEU A 23 0.73 4.84 -4.16
C LEU A 23 1.60 5.54 -3.11
N LEU A 24 2.11 4.78 -2.13
CA LEU A 24 3.01 5.33 -1.13
C LEU A 24 4.27 5.95 -1.77
N PRO A 25 4.78 7.08 -1.23
CA PRO A 25 6.03 7.66 -1.70
C PRO A 25 7.22 6.76 -1.40
N VAL A 26 8.28 6.81 -2.20
CA VAL A 26 9.54 6.14 -1.81
C VAL A 26 10.18 6.81 -0.59
N PRO A 27 10.31 8.15 -0.54
CA PRO A 27 10.77 8.82 0.67
C PRO A 27 9.74 8.72 1.81
N GLY A 28 10.20 8.48 3.04
CA GLY A 28 9.37 8.52 4.25
C GLY A 28 8.55 7.26 4.53
N SER A 29 8.27 6.44 3.52
CA SER A 29 7.50 5.20 3.73
C SER A 29 8.25 4.18 4.59
N PRO A 30 7.55 3.44 5.48
CA PRO A 30 8.19 2.40 6.27
C PRO A 30 8.77 1.28 5.40
N SER A 31 9.83 0.63 5.90
CA SER A 31 10.51 -0.45 5.19
C SER A 31 9.54 -1.57 4.78
N GLY A 32 9.64 -2.01 3.53
CA GLY A 32 8.77 -3.05 2.96
C GLY A 32 7.44 -2.57 2.40
N PHE A 33 7.08 -1.30 2.55
CA PHE A 33 5.82 -0.75 2.03
C PHE A 33 5.98 0.18 0.81
N ALA A 34 7.23 0.49 0.44
CA ALA A 34 7.57 1.22 -0.79
C ALA A 34 8.42 0.37 -1.73
N TYR A 35 8.60 0.88 -2.95
CA TYR A 35 9.37 0.25 -4.03
C TYR A 35 10.59 1.11 -4.39
N PRO A 36 11.65 1.10 -3.56
CA PRO A 36 12.88 1.81 -3.88
C PRO A 36 13.57 1.18 -5.10
N ALA A 37 14.47 1.95 -5.72
CA ALA A 37 15.31 1.43 -6.79
C ALA A 37 16.16 0.26 -6.25
N ARG A 38 16.30 -0.80 -7.05
CA ARG A 38 17.10 -1.97 -6.67
C ARG A 38 17.78 -2.59 -7.88
N THR A 39 18.81 -3.38 -7.61
CA THR A 39 19.52 -4.17 -8.63
C THR A 39 19.31 -5.65 -8.35
N ASP A 40 18.73 -6.37 -9.30
CA ASP A 40 18.46 -7.81 -9.20
C ASP A 40 19.19 -8.52 -10.34
N SER A 41 20.18 -9.36 -10.03
CA SER A 41 20.90 -10.20 -11.01
C SER A 41 21.38 -9.46 -12.27
N GLY A 42 21.89 -8.24 -12.11
CA GLY A 42 22.40 -7.40 -13.20
C GLY A 42 21.35 -6.50 -13.86
N PHE A 43 20.08 -6.58 -13.48
CA PHE A 43 19.03 -5.67 -13.93
C PHE A 43 18.85 -4.52 -12.95
N SER A 44 18.82 -3.29 -13.48
CA SER A 44 18.45 -2.10 -12.71
C SER A 44 16.94 -1.89 -12.78
N ILE A 45 16.28 -1.95 -11.62
CA ILE A 45 14.85 -1.68 -11.47
C ILE A 45 14.71 -0.29 -10.86
N PRO A 46 14.04 0.66 -11.55
CA PRO A 46 13.87 2.01 -11.03
C PRO A 46 12.93 2.02 -9.84
N ALA A 47 13.06 3.05 -9.01
CA ALA A 47 12.13 3.33 -7.94
C ALA A 47 10.73 3.60 -8.50
N LEU A 48 9.69 3.06 -7.86
CA LEU A 48 8.30 3.40 -8.17
C LEU A 48 7.77 4.37 -7.11
N ASN A 49 7.75 5.65 -7.46
CA ASN A 49 7.26 6.71 -6.59
C ASN A 49 5.78 6.98 -6.85
N GLY A 50 4.91 6.47 -5.98
CA GLY A 50 3.46 6.52 -6.15
C GLY A 50 2.87 7.91 -6.44
N PRO A 51 3.26 8.99 -5.73
CA PRO A 51 2.75 10.34 -5.98
C PRO A 51 2.92 10.83 -7.42
N SER A 52 3.96 10.38 -8.13
CA SER A 52 4.20 10.71 -9.53
C SER A 52 3.09 10.22 -10.47
N TYR A 53 2.29 9.24 -10.04
CA TYR A 53 1.21 8.63 -10.82
C TYR A 53 -0.19 9.03 -10.32
N SER A 54 -0.28 9.91 -9.32
CA SER A 54 -1.54 10.30 -8.68
C SER A 54 -2.57 10.90 -9.65
N SER A 55 -2.09 11.65 -10.66
CA SER A 55 -2.94 12.24 -11.70
C SER A 55 -3.44 11.24 -12.74
N GLN A 56 -2.84 10.05 -12.81
CA GLN A 56 -3.14 9.03 -13.82
C GLN A 56 -4.16 8.00 -13.34
N ARG A 57 -4.66 8.13 -12.10
CA ARG A 57 -5.57 7.17 -11.50
C ARG A 57 -6.64 7.84 -10.65
N SER A 58 -7.90 7.47 -10.90
CA SER A 58 -9.01 7.82 -10.03
C SER A 58 -9.12 6.83 -8.86
N MET A 59 -9.11 7.35 -7.64
CA MET A 59 -9.32 6.56 -6.42
C MET A 59 -10.78 6.63 -5.96
N PRO A 60 -11.32 5.51 -5.45
CA PRO A 60 -12.57 5.54 -4.70
C PRO A 60 -12.50 6.52 -3.52
N THR A 61 -13.55 7.30 -3.29
CA THR A 61 -13.59 8.33 -2.23
C THR A 61 -14.26 7.85 -0.93
N SER A 62 -14.97 6.72 -0.96
CA SER A 62 -15.69 6.16 0.19
C SER A 62 -15.54 4.64 0.28
N VAL A 63 -15.35 4.12 1.50
CA VAL A 63 -15.21 2.68 1.74
C VAL A 63 -16.48 1.98 1.22
N PRO A 64 -16.38 0.96 0.37
CA PRO A 64 -17.55 0.22 -0.06
C PRO A 64 -18.14 -0.57 1.11
N ALA A 65 -19.47 -0.75 1.12
CA ALA A 65 -20.15 -1.54 2.15
C ALA A 65 -19.62 -2.99 2.24
N THR A 66 -19.17 -3.52 1.10
CA THR A 66 -18.54 -4.84 1.00
C THR A 66 -17.22 -4.71 0.25
N LEU A 67 -16.14 -5.17 0.87
CA LEU A 67 -14.87 -5.38 0.19
C LEU A 67 -14.85 -6.82 -0.35
N GLN A 68 -14.74 -6.98 -1.67
CA GLN A 68 -14.61 -8.31 -2.27
C GLN A 68 -13.33 -8.99 -1.80
N GLY A 69 -13.28 -10.32 -1.84
CA GLY A 69 -12.06 -11.07 -1.46
C GLY A 69 -10.84 -10.55 -2.22
N PHE A 70 -9.75 -10.28 -1.47
CA PHE A 70 -8.52 -9.66 -1.97
C PHE A 70 -8.64 -8.23 -2.53
N GLY A 71 -9.85 -7.64 -2.52
CA GLY A 71 -10.07 -6.24 -2.87
C GLY A 71 -9.33 -5.30 -1.93
N GLN A 72 -8.90 -4.15 -2.45
CA GLN A 72 -8.15 -3.14 -1.69
C GLN A 72 -8.84 -1.78 -1.84
N PHE A 73 -8.90 -1.03 -0.75
CA PHE A 73 -9.45 0.33 -0.72
C PHE A 73 -8.44 1.26 -0.04
N PRO A 74 -7.46 1.81 -0.76
CA PRO A 74 -6.54 2.78 -0.18
C PRO A 74 -7.13 4.18 -0.23
N VAL A 75 -6.92 4.94 0.84
CA VAL A 75 -7.28 6.36 0.88
C VAL A 75 -6.20 7.16 1.57
N ALA A 76 -5.74 8.22 0.92
CA ALA A 76 -4.86 9.21 1.51
C ALA A 76 -5.67 10.26 2.28
N ARG A 77 -5.22 10.61 3.50
CA ARG A 77 -5.84 11.69 4.31
C ARG A 77 -5.21 13.06 4.05
N GLY A 78 -4.20 13.11 3.19
CA GLY A 78 -3.36 14.29 2.97
C GLY A 78 -2.49 14.61 4.18
N THR A 79 -1.75 15.72 4.11
CA THR A 79 -0.88 16.17 5.20
C THR A 79 -1.72 16.60 6.41
N LYS A 80 -1.34 16.14 7.60
CA LYS A 80 -1.90 16.54 8.89
C LYS A 80 -0.79 17.11 9.77
N ALA A 81 -1.11 18.14 10.54
CA ALA A 81 -0.20 18.73 11.52
C ALA A 81 -0.76 18.55 12.93
N GLY A 82 0.11 18.29 13.90
CA GLY A 82 -0.29 18.01 15.28
C GLY A 82 -0.89 16.63 15.46
N THR A 83 -1.74 16.48 16.49
CA THR A 83 -2.38 15.20 16.81
C THR A 83 -3.48 14.86 15.80
N TYR A 84 -3.42 13.64 15.26
CA TYR A 84 -4.45 13.10 14.38
C TYR A 84 -5.31 12.06 15.10
N SER A 85 -6.63 12.17 14.96
CA SER A 85 -7.60 11.19 15.47
C SER A 85 -8.70 10.99 14.44
N GLU A 86 -9.07 9.73 14.17
CA GLU A 86 -10.12 9.35 13.24
C GLU A 86 -10.81 8.08 13.73
N THR A 87 -12.12 7.97 13.50
CA THR A 87 -12.87 6.71 13.61
C THR A 87 -13.12 6.16 12.21
N ILE A 88 -12.72 4.91 11.98
CA ILE A 88 -12.85 4.24 10.68
C ILE A 88 -13.78 3.04 10.83
N THR A 89 -14.81 2.97 9.99
CA THR A 89 -15.65 1.77 9.87
C THR A 89 -14.97 0.76 8.96
N VAL A 90 -14.76 -0.45 9.47
CA VAL A 90 -14.06 -1.52 8.77
C VAL A 90 -15.06 -2.61 8.37
N PRO A 91 -15.15 -2.99 7.09
CA PRO A 91 -16.00 -4.11 6.67
C PRO A 91 -15.65 -5.41 7.41
N ALA A 92 -16.65 -6.24 7.68
CA ALA A 92 -16.43 -7.53 8.33
C ALA A 92 -15.41 -8.39 7.54
N TYR A 93 -14.58 -9.14 8.26
CA TYR A 93 -13.55 -10.03 7.69
C TYR A 93 -12.48 -9.33 6.83
N SER A 94 -12.28 -8.03 7.02
CA SER A 94 -11.21 -7.27 6.38
C SER A 94 -10.11 -6.88 7.36
N THR A 95 -8.97 -6.46 6.83
CA THR A 95 -7.84 -5.94 7.61
C THR A 95 -7.66 -4.46 7.30
N VAL A 96 -7.46 -3.64 8.33
CA VAL A 96 -7.02 -2.25 8.18
C VAL A 96 -5.53 -2.15 8.50
N SER A 97 -4.81 -1.43 7.64
CA SER A 97 -3.43 -1.03 7.86
C SER A 97 -3.34 0.50 7.77
N ILE A 98 -2.81 1.12 8.80
CA ILE A 98 -2.61 2.57 8.88
C ILE A 98 -1.12 2.83 8.72
N ILE A 99 -0.74 3.55 7.66
CA ILE A 99 0.64 3.97 7.42
C ILE A 99 0.74 5.46 7.68
N ILE A 100 1.65 5.85 8.57
CA ILE A 100 2.05 7.23 8.84
C ILE A 100 3.49 7.35 8.35
N HIS A 101 3.75 8.34 7.49
CA HIS A 101 5.05 8.59 6.85
C HIS A 101 5.33 10.09 6.80
#